data_AF-A0A7X8RG56-F1
#
_entry.id   AF-A0A7X8RG56-F1
#
_cell.length_a   1.000
_cell.length_b   1.000
_cell.length_c   1.000
_cell.angle_alpha   90.00
_cell.angle_beta   90.00
_cell.angle_gamma   90.00
#
_symmetry.space_group_name_H-M   'P 1'
#
loop_
_entity.id
_entity.type
_entity.pdbx_description
1 polymer ?
#
loop_
_entity_poly.entity_id
_entity_poly.type
_entity_poly.pdbx_seq_one_letter_code
_entity_poly.pdbx_strand_id
1 'polypeptide(L)'
;DGTAGEWLGSWTIFYWAWWISWSPFVGMFLARISRGRTIREFTIGVLVVPSLVSVVWFSVFGGSAIIFEQTGNSIWGDGTAESQLFNLLHQLPGGTIAGVVAMILLGTFFITSADSASTVMGTLSQGGRTDATPWVSAMWGLMTAAVGMVMLTASEDSLANLQSITIVAASPFLLIVIGLMVALWKDLSNDVIYLDHRSQREFNSRLARERRIHQEHRLAEERRAQRAQRLAKRNKAQPMK
;
A
#
# COMPACT_ATOMS: atom_id res chain seq x y z
N ASP A 1 13.17 -11.08 27.32
CA ASP A 1 13.25 -10.26 28.54
C ASP A 1 11.99 -9.40 28.78
N GLY A 2 10.83 -9.74 28.20
CA GLY A 2 9.57 -8.98 28.38
C GLY A 2 9.51 -7.62 27.66
N THR A 3 10.65 -6.95 27.47
CA THR A 3 10.79 -5.63 26.86
C THR A 3 10.40 -5.56 25.37
N ALA A 4 10.52 -6.67 24.64
CA ALA A 4 10.16 -6.71 23.22
C ALA A 4 8.67 -6.44 22.98
N GLY A 5 7.77 -6.88 23.88
CA GLY A 5 6.34 -6.65 23.75
C GLY A 5 5.98 -5.17 23.92
N GLU A 6 6.57 -4.52 24.92
CA GLU A 6 6.41 -3.08 25.19
C GLU A 6 6.95 -2.22 24.04
N TRP A 7 8.13 -2.57 23.51
CA TRP A 7 8.71 -1.91 22.34
C TRP A 7 7.85 -2.10 21.09
N LEU A 8 7.33 -3.30 20.85
CA LEU A 8 6.42 -3.55 19.72
C LEU A 8 5.13 -2.76 19.86
N GLY A 9 4.58 -2.63 21.07
CA GLY A 9 3.37 -1.85 21.36
C GLY A 9 3.52 -0.38 21.02
N SER A 10 4.61 0.24 21.49
CA SER A 10 4.89 1.68 21.33
C SER A 10 5.33 2.09 19.91
N TRP A 11 5.85 1.14 19.12
CA TRP A 11 6.31 1.41 17.75
C TRP A 11 5.51 0.63 16.71
N THR A 12 5.87 -0.63 16.44
CA THR A 12 5.38 -1.38 15.29
C THR A 12 3.86 -1.57 15.27
N ILE A 13 3.29 -2.01 16.39
CA ILE A 13 1.84 -2.26 16.52
C ILE A 13 1.07 -0.93 16.45
N PHE A 14 1.59 0.11 17.10
CA PHE A 14 1.03 1.46 17.02
C PHE A 14 0.97 1.96 15.56
N TYR A 15 2.08 1.93 14.83
CA TYR A 15 2.08 2.37 13.43
C TYR A 15 1.16 1.53 12.57
N TRP A 16 1.09 0.20 12.76
CA TRP A 16 0.12 -0.61 12.02
C TRP A 16 -1.33 -0.20 12.29
N ALA A 17 -1.69 -0.01 13.57
CA ALA A 17 -3.02 0.47 13.94
C ALA A 17 -3.31 1.86 13.35
N TRP A 18 -2.35 2.78 13.43
CA TRP A 18 -2.48 4.11 12.84
C TRP A 18 -2.78 3.99 11.35
N TRP A 19 -1.92 3.32 10.58
CA TRP A 19 -2.09 3.21 9.11
C TRP A 19 -3.41 2.54 8.73
N ILE A 20 -3.84 1.52 9.49
CA ILE A 20 -5.13 0.85 9.27
C ILE A 20 -6.29 1.82 9.50
N SER A 21 -6.30 2.57 10.60
CA SER A 21 -7.39 3.52 10.89
C SER A 21 -7.50 4.65 9.85
N TRP A 22 -6.38 5.03 9.21
CA TRP A 22 -6.33 6.05 8.16
C TRP A 22 -6.62 5.51 6.76
N SER A 23 -6.60 4.19 6.57
CA SER A 23 -6.77 3.57 5.25
C SER A 23 -8.10 3.91 4.53
N PRO A 24 -9.26 4.14 5.17
CA PRO A 24 -10.48 4.56 4.47
C PRO A 24 -10.32 5.93 3.81
N PHE A 25 -9.70 6.86 4.54
CA PHE A 25 -9.45 8.22 4.09
C PHE A 25 -8.45 8.22 2.93
N VAL A 26 -7.28 7.62 3.14
CA VAL A 26 -6.21 7.55 2.14
C VAL A 26 -6.67 6.77 0.90
N GLY A 27 -7.38 5.66 1.09
CA GLY A 27 -7.91 4.85 0.00
C GLY A 27 -8.90 5.61 -0.89
N MET A 28 -9.82 6.38 -0.30
CA MET A 28 -10.76 7.20 -1.08
C MET A 28 -10.05 8.32 -1.85
N PHE A 29 -9.09 9.00 -1.21
CA PHE A 29 -8.28 10.02 -1.87
C PHE A 29 -7.50 9.45 -3.07
N LEU A 30 -6.77 8.35 -2.85
CA LEU A 30 -6.00 7.66 -3.87
C LEU A 30 -6.89 7.18 -5.02
N ALA A 31 -8.08 6.66 -4.74
CA ALA A 31 -9.03 6.22 -5.76
C ALA A 31 -9.50 7.40 -6.65
N ARG A 32 -9.80 8.57 -6.05
CA ARG A 32 -10.27 9.76 -6.79
C ARG A 32 -9.22 10.28 -7.77
N ILE A 33 -7.96 10.39 -7.33
CA ILE A 33 -6.87 10.93 -8.17
C ILE A 33 -6.31 9.92 -9.17
N SER A 34 -6.69 8.64 -9.07
CA SER A 34 -6.15 7.55 -9.90
C SER A 34 -7.11 7.07 -10.99
N ARG A 35 -8.19 7.81 -11.28
CA ARG A 35 -9.14 7.47 -12.34
C ARG A 35 -8.42 7.35 -13.69
N GLY A 36 -8.57 6.21 -14.35
CA GLY A 36 -7.99 5.93 -15.67
C GLY A 36 -6.57 5.35 -15.65
N ARG A 37 -5.96 5.12 -14.47
CA ARG A 37 -4.67 4.43 -14.35
C ARG A 37 -4.84 2.91 -14.37
N THR A 38 -3.85 2.19 -14.87
CA THR A 38 -3.82 0.72 -14.70
C THR A 38 -3.58 0.35 -13.24
N ILE A 39 -4.05 -0.83 -12.81
CA ILE A 39 -3.79 -1.33 -11.45
C ILE A 39 -2.28 -1.39 -11.17
N ARG A 40 -1.47 -1.75 -12.17
CA ARG A 40 0.00 -1.80 -12.03
C ARG A 40 0.61 -0.43 -11.78
N GLU A 41 0.26 0.58 -12.58
CA GLU A 41 0.75 1.95 -12.39
C GLU A 41 0.30 2.54 -11.05
N PHE A 42 -0.94 2.25 -10.66
CA PHE A 42 -1.47 2.63 -9.35
C PHE A 42 -0.65 2.01 -8.21
N THR A 43 -0.48 0.70 -8.20
CA THR A 43 0.26 0.00 -7.13
C THR A 43 1.71 0.45 -7.06
N ILE A 44 2.41 0.55 -8.19
CA ILE A 44 3.81 1.01 -8.20
C ILE A 44 3.89 2.47 -7.73
N GLY A 45 3.02 3.35 -8.23
CA GLY A 45 3.02 4.76 -7.85
C GLY A 45 2.79 4.96 -6.35
N VAL A 46 1.80 4.27 -5.79
CA VAL A 46 1.43 4.37 -4.36
C VAL A 46 2.49 3.76 -3.45
N LEU A 47 3.21 2.72 -3.87
CA LEU A 47 4.28 2.13 -3.07
C LEU A 47 5.58 2.90 -3.18
N VAL A 48 6.01 3.23 -4.40
CA VAL A 48 7.37 3.77 -4.64
C VAL A 48 7.46 5.24 -4.29
N VAL A 49 6.52 6.07 -4.75
CA VAL A 49 6.64 7.53 -4.60
C VAL A 49 6.66 7.95 -3.12
N PRO A 50 5.70 7.52 -2.27
CA PRO A 50 5.73 7.87 -0.84
C PRO A 50 6.92 7.26 -0.12
N SER A 51 7.34 6.04 -0.46
CA SER A 51 8.50 5.40 0.16
C SER A 51 9.78 6.19 -0.09
N LEU A 52 9.98 6.69 -1.32
CA LEU A 52 11.14 7.52 -1.64
C LEU A 52 11.14 8.84 -0.87
N VAL A 53 9.97 9.49 -0.76
CA VAL A 53 9.82 10.70 0.06
C VAL A 53 10.17 10.40 1.52
N SER A 54 9.65 9.31 2.09
CA SER A 54 9.98 8.89 3.45
C SER A 54 11.47 8.60 3.63
N VAL A 55 12.10 7.89 2.69
CA VAL A 55 13.55 7.63 2.73
C VAL A 55 14.33 8.93 2.75
N VAL A 56 14.02 9.88 1.87
CA VAL A 56 14.70 11.18 1.83
C VAL A 56 14.47 11.95 3.13
N TRP A 57 13.22 12.01 3.60
CA TRP A 57 12.86 12.73 4.82
C TRP A 57 13.60 12.19 6.06
N PHE A 58 13.54 10.88 6.31
CA PHE A 58 14.23 10.26 7.43
C PHE A 58 15.75 10.29 7.28
N SER A 59 16.29 10.20 6.06
CA SER A 59 17.73 10.34 5.84
C SER A 59 18.23 11.75 6.15
N VAL A 60 17.46 12.77 5.81
CA VAL A 60 17.83 14.17 6.07
C VAL A 60 17.68 14.48 7.56
N PHE A 61 16.48 14.34 8.14
CA PHE A 61 16.23 14.76 9.52
C PHE A 61 16.78 13.75 10.53
N GLY A 62 16.47 12.47 10.37
CA GLY A 62 16.97 11.41 11.25
C GLY A 62 18.48 11.22 11.12
N GLY A 63 19.02 11.28 9.89
CA GLY A 63 20.47 11.24 9.67
C GLY A 63 21.19 12.42 10.32
N SER A 64 20.68 13.65 10.17
CA SER A 64 21.27 14.83 10.83
C SER A 64 21.21 14.72 12.36
N ALA A 65 20.08 14.25 12.92
CA ALA A 65 19.95 14.02 14.36
C ALA A 65 21.00 13.02 14.87
N ILE A 66 21.22 11.91 14.15
CA ILE A 66 22.22 10.90 14.50
C ILE A 66 23.64 11.47 14.42
N ILE A 67 23.95 12.28 13.40
CA ILE A 67 25.26 12.93 13.27
C ILE A 67 25.51 13.89 14.45
N PHE A 68 24.50 14.68 14.83
CA PHE A 68 24.60 15.56 15.98
C PHE A 68 24.80 14.80 17.29
N GLU A 69 24.12 13.67 17.47
CA GLU A 69 24.36 12.77 18.61
C GLU A 69 25.81 12.26 18.64
N GLN A 70 26.32 11.76 17.51
CA GLN A 70 27.68 11.21 17.39
C GLN A 70 28.78 12.26 17.60
N THR A 71 28.51 13.52 17.24
CA THR A 71 29.47 14.64 17.37
C THR A 71 29.38 15.34 18.73
N GLY A 72 28.52 14.87 19.64
CA GLY A 72 28.37 15.42 20.99
C GLY A 72 27.45 16.64 21.09
N ASN A 73 26.76 17.01 20.01
CA ASN A 73 25.77 18.09 19.98
C ASN A 73 24.35 17.53 20.03
N SER A 74 24.06 16.65 20.99
CA SER A 74 22.76 15.95 21.07
C SER A 74 21.57 16.91 20.98
N ILE A 75 20.57 16.55 20.16
CA ILE A 75 19.28 17.27 20.06
C ILE A 75 18.21 16.72 21.01
N TRP A 76 18.55 15.71 21.82
CA TRP A 76 17.61 14.96 22.67
C TRP A 76 16.86 15.86 23.66
N GLY A 77 17.54 16.89 24.18
CA GLY A 77 16.94 17.85 25.10
C GLY A 77 16.41 17.18 26.36
N ASP A 78 15.13 17.38 26.64
CA ASP A 78 14.37 16.78 27.75
C ASP A 78 13.80 15.38 27.42
N GLY A 79 14.04 14.88 26.21
CA GLY A 79 13.52 13.61 25.73
C GLY A 79 12.11 13.67 25.15
N THR A 80 11.53 14.86 25.00
CA THR A 80 10.24 15.04 24.33
C THR A 80 10.38 15.00 22.81
N ALA A 81 9.54 14.22 22.14
CA ALA A 81 9.60 14.08 20.68
C ALA A 81 9.21 15.39 19.97
N GLU A 82 8.34 16.18 20.59
CA GLU A 82 7.80 17.44 20.09
C GLU A 82 8.87 18.53 19.98
N SER A 83 9.85 18.55 20.90
CA SER A 83 10.92 19.54 20.91
C SER A 83 12.06 19.20 19.95
N GLN A 84 12.30 17.91 19.66
CA GLN A 84 13.47 17.44 18.92
C GLN A 84 13.58 17.99 17.50
N LEU A 85 12.46 18.18 16.79
CA LEU A 85 12.47 18.81 15.46
C LEU A 85 13.01 20.24 15.55
N PHE A 86 12.52 21.02 16.51
CA PHE A 86 12.96 22.41 16.69
C PHE A 86 14.37 22.48 17.22
N ASN A 87 14.77 21.59 18.14
CA ASN A 87 16.15 21.51 18.62
C ASN A 87 17.12 21.27 17.47
N LEU A 88 16.79 20.34 16.57
CA LEU A 88 17.58 20.09 15.37
C LEU A 88 17.67 21.33 14.46
N LEU A 89 16.54 21.98 14.20
CA LEU A 89 16.53 23.16 13.33
C LEU A 89 17.37 24.30 13.93
N HIS A 90 17.29 24.54 15.24
CA HIS A 90 18.07 25.58 15.92
C HIS A 90 19.59 25.35 15.88
N GLN A 91 20.06 24.11 15.68
CA GLN A 91 21.48 23.82 15.47
C GLN A 91 21.98 24.20 14.07
N LEU A 92 21.08 24.46 13.13
CA LEU A 92 21.43 24.82 11.75
C LEU A 92 21.49 26.34 11.58
N PRO A 93 22.34 26.85 10.65
CA PRO A 93 22.37 28.27 10.33
C PRO A 93 20.99 28.71 9.78
N GLY A 94 20.38 29.72 10.42
CA GLY A 94 19.01 30.15 10.09
C GLY A 94 17.90 29.33 10.77
N GLY A 95 18.25 28.52 11.78
CA GLY A 95 17.35 27.62 12.48
C GLY A 95 16.05 28.23 13.00
N THR A 96 16.11 29.44 13.57
CA THR A 96 14.90 30.14 14.06
C THR A 96 13.91 30.42 12.93
N ILE A 97 14.39 30.83 11.74
CA ILE A 97 13.54 31.07 10.57
C ILE A 97 12.94 29.74 10.11
N ALA A 98 13.77 28.70 10.00
CA ALA A 98 13.31 27.35 9.64
C ALA A 98 12.28 26.80 10.64
N GLY A 99 12.44 27.07 11.93
CA GLY A 99 11.49 26.71 12.98
C GLY A 99 10.13 27.40 12.82
N VAL A 100 10.12 28.71 12.53
CA VAL A 100 8.86 29.43 12.23
C VAL A 100 8.18 28.86 10.97
N VAL A 101 8.96 28.56 9.93
CA VAL A 101 8.43 27.91 8.73
C VAL A 101 7.87 26.53 9.05
N ALA A 102 8.55 25.72 9.86
CA ALA A 102 8.07 24.41 10.31
C ALA A 102 6.76 24.52 11.12
N MET A 103 6.64 25.53 12.00
CA MET A 103 5.40 25.81 12.72
C MET A 103 4.23 26.13 11.78
N ILE A 104 4.46 26.99 10.78
CA ILE A 104 3.44 27.31 9.77
C ILE A 104 3.07 26.04 8.99
N LEU A 105 4.08 25.26 8.56
CA LEU A 105 3.87 24.01 7.83
C LEU A 105 3.01 23.01 8.62
N LEU A 106 3.30 22.80 9.91
CA LEU A 106 2.50 21.96 10.81
C LEU A 106 1.04 22.44 10.86
N GLY A 107 0.81 23.75 10.97
CA GLY A 107 -0.53 24.34 10.93
C GLY A 107 -1.26 24.08 9.60
N THR A 108 -0.60 24.31 8.47
CA THR A 108 -1.17 24.01 7.15
C THR A 108 -1.45 22.52 6.95
N PHE A 109 -0.55 21.63 7.39
CA PHE A 109 -0.75 20.17 7.33
C PHE A 109 -1.93 19.74 8.20
N PHE A 110 -2.08 20.31 9.38
CA PHE A 110 -3.23 20.05 10.24
C PHE A 110 -4.53 20.44 9.54
N ILE A 111 -4.60 21.65 8.99
CA ILE A 111 -5.81 22.15 8.30
C ILE A 111 -6.13 21.31 7.05
N THR A 112 -5.14 21.06 6.20
CA THR A 112 -5.37 20.27 4.96
C THR A 112 -5.73 18.82 5.25
N SER A 113 -5.14 18.21 6.28
CA SER A 113 -5.47 16.85 6.69
C SER A 113 -6.88 16.77 7.29
N ALA A 114 -7.24 17.72 8.16
CA ALA A 114 -8.57 17.79 8.75
C ALA A 114 -9.66 18.01 7.67
N ASP A 115 -9.43 18.93 6.74
CA ASP A 115 -10.35 19.20 5.63
C ASP A 115 -10.60 17.95 4.78
N SER A 116 -9.51 17.28 4.38
CA SER A 116 -9.58 16.07 3.55
C SER A 116 -10.29 14.93 4.29
N ALA A 117 -9.96 14.68 5.56
CA ALA A 117 -10.59 13.64 6.38
C ALA A 117 -12.09 13.92 6.59
N SER A 118 -12.44 15.17 6.89
CA SER A 118 -13.81 15.62 7.11
C SER A 118 -14.70 15.43 5.88
N THR A 119 -14.17 15.71 4.68
CA THR A 119 -14.87 15.52 3.41
C THR A 119 -15.13 14.04 3.10
N VAL A 120 -14.18 13.17 3.43
CA VAL A 120 -14.37 11.71 3.28
C VAL A 120 -15.40 11.18 4.27
N MET A 121 -15.35 11.58 5.54
CA MET A 121 -16.36 11.20 6.53
C MET A 121 -17.76 11.69 6.13
N GLY A 122 -17.86 12.92 5.60
CA GLY A 122 -19.11 13.46 5.06
C GLY A 122 -19.64 12.64 3.87
N THR A 123 -18.76 12.20 2.97
CA THR A 123 -19.10 11.33 1.83
C THR A 123 -19.65 9.97 2.30
N LEU A 124 -18.95 9.32 3.25
CA LEU A 124 -19.35 8.03 3.80
C LEU A 124 -20.68 8.11 4.56
N SER A 125 -20.95 9.22 5.23
CA SER A 125 -22.20 9.47 5.95
C SER A 125 -23.41 9.77 5.04
N GLN A 126 -23.18 9.97 3.74
CA GLN A 126 -24.19 10.37 2.76
C GLN A 126 -24.32 9.34 1.62
N GLY A 127 -24.08 8.06 1.93
CA GLY A 127 -24.24 6.97 0.95
C GLY A 127 -23.19 6.98 -0.17
N GLY A 128 -22.00 7.54 0.07
CA GLY A 128 -20.91 7.56 -0.91
C GLY A 128 -21.00 8.68 -1.95
N ARG A 129 -21.77 9.74 -1.68
CA ARG A 129 -21.90 10.90 -2.57
C ARG A 129 -20.54 11.59 -2.78
N THR A 130 -20.16 11.86 -4.04
CA THR A 130 -18.86 12.45 -4.40
C THR A 130 -18.63 13.82 -3.76
N ASP A 131 -19.70 14.62 -3.69
CA ASP A 131 -19.70 15.97 -3.13
C ASP A 131 -20.42 15.97 -1.78
N ALA A 132 -19.68 15.82 -0.68
CA ALA A 132 -20.24 15.86 0.66
C ALA A 132 -20.86 17.23 0.96
N THR A 133 -22.04 17.27 1.59
CA THR A 133 -22.63 18.54 2.08
C THR A 133 -21.64 19.24 3.01
N PRO A 134 -21.26 20.51 2.75
CA PRO A 134 -20.20 21.20 3.51
C PRO A 134 -20.44 21.20 5.02
N TRP A 135 -21.70 21.36 5.46
CA TRP A 135 -22.06 21.33 6.88
C TRP A 135 -21.78 19.98 7.55
N VAL A 136 -22.03 18.86 6.86
CA VAL A 136 -21.79 17.52 7.40
C VAL A 136 -20.29 17.26 7.51
N SER A 137 -19.50 17.71 6.51
CA SER A 137 -18.03 17.66 6.59
C SER A 137 -17.53 18.52 7.76
N ALA A 138 -17.99 19.77 7.90
CA ALA A 138 -17.60 20.64 9.00
C ALA A 138 -17.93 20.04 10.38
N MET A 139 -19.10 19.40 10.52
CA MET A 139 -19.49 18.68 11.74
C MET A 139 -18.49 17.55 12.06
N TRP A 140 -18.09 16.75 11.08
CA TRP A 140 -17.06 15.71 11.26
C TRP A 140 -15.71 16.30 11.64
N GLY A 141 -15.29 17.41 11.00
CA GLY A 141 -14.07 18.12 11.35
C GLY A 141 -14.06 18.59 12.81
N LEU A 142 -15.17 19.17 13.27
CA LEU A 142 -15.33 19.60 14.67
C LEU A 142 -15.30 18.42 15.65
N MET A 143 -15.99 17.31 15.34
CA MET A 143 -15.97 16.12 16.19
C MET A 143 -14.57 15.50 16.27
N THR A 144 -13.83 15.42 15.16
CA THR A 144 -12.44 14.94 15.16
C THR A 144 -11.53 15.87 15.98
N ALA A 145 -11.68 17.19 15.85
CA ALA A 145 -10.93 18.14 16.66
C ALA A 145 -11.27 17.99 18.16
N ALA A 146 -12.53 17.76 18.51
CA ALA A 146 -12.95 17.51 19.88
C ALA A 146 -12.32 16.22 20.44
N VAL A 147 -12.30 15.12 19.67
CA VAL A 147 -11.61 13.88 20.06
C VAL A 147 -10.13 14.13 20.27
N GLY A 148 -9.46 14.83 19.34
CA GLY A 148 -8.05 15.19 19.49
C GLY A 148 -7.77 16.03 20.74
N MET A 149 -8.61 17.02 21.02
CA MET A 149 -8.51 17.84 22.23
C MET A 149 -8.64 16.99 23.50
N VAL A 150 -9.65 16.11 23.58
CA VAL A 150 -9.83 15.21 24.72
C VAL A 150 -8.62 14.29 24.89
N MET A 151 -8.08 13.74 23.80
CA MET A 151 -6.92 12.85 23.83
C MET A 151 -5.67 13.57 24.36
N LEU A 152 -5.48 14.84 24.00
CA LEU A 152 -4.36 15.67 24.47
C LEU A 152 -4.52 16.11 25.94
N THR A 153 -5.74 16.31 26.42
CA THR A 153 -5.99 16.79 27.80
C THR A 153 -6.21 15.69 28.84
N ALA A 154 -6.38 14.44 28.43
CA ALA A 154 -6.81 13.36 29.32
C ALA A 154 -5.69 12.78 30.21
N SER A 155 -4.42 12.99 29.89
CA SER A 155 -3.28 12.44 30.64
C SER A 155 -2.05 13.36 30.60
N GLU A 156 -1.18 13.23 31.61
CA GLU A 156 0.14 13.89 31.62
C GLU A 156 1.04 13.39 30.47
N ASP A 157 0.94 12.09 30.14
CA ASP A 157 1.55 11.51 28.94
C ASP A 157 0.50 11.41 27.83
N SER A 158 0.38 12.50 27.07
CA SER A 158 -0.59 12.62 25.97
C SER A 158 -0.29 11.66 24.82
N LEU A 159 0.98 11.30 24.60
CA LEU A 159 1.40 10.40 23.52
C LEU A 159 0.99 8.97 23.81
N ALA A 160 1.26 8.45 25.02
CA ALA A 160 0.91 7.09 25.39
C ALA A 160 -0.61 6.83 25.33
N ASN A 161 -1.40 7.82 25.75
CA ASN A 161 -2.87 7.75 25.65
C ASN A 161 -3.34 7.77 24.19
N LEU A 162 -2.74 8.62 23.35
CA LEU A 162 -3.04 8.67 21.92
C LEU A 162 -2.76 7.34 21.23
N GLN A 163 -1.63 6.70 21.54
CA GLN A 163 -1.28 5.39 20.99
C GLN A 163 -2.29 4.31 21.37
N SER A 164 -2.66 4.25 22.65
CA SER A 164 -3.55 3.23 23.18
C SER A 164 -4.96 3.31 22.58
N ILE A 165 -5.54 4.51 22.53
CA ILE A 165 -6.87 4.73 21.95
C ILE A 165 -6.87 4.41 20.44
N THR A 166 -5.81 4.79 19.73
CA THR A 166 -5.68 4.51 18.29
C THR A 166 -5.66 3.01 18.01
N ILE A 167 -4.90 2.24 18.80
CA ILE A 167 -4.84 0.77 18.66
C ILE A 167 -6.23 0.15 18.87
N VAL A 168 -6.94 0.56 19.92
CA VAL A 168 -8.28 0.03 20.22
C VAL A 168 -9.27 0.39 19.09
N ALA A 169 -9.25 1.64 18.61
CA ALA A 169 -10.13 2.10 17.54
C ALA A 169 -9.85 1.41 16.19
N ALA A 170 -8.59 1.12 15.87
CA ALA A 170 -8.19 0.49 14.61
C ALA A 170 -8.40 -1.03 14.58
N SER A 171 -8.38 -1.69 15.74
CA SER A 171 -8.47 -3.16 15.87
C SER A 171 -9.66 -3.79 15.13
N PRO A 172 -10.91 -3.32 15.25
CA PRO A 172 -12.02 -3.87 14.46
C PRO A 172 -11.86 -3.61 12.96
N PHE A 173 -11.25 -2.48 12.59
CA PHE A 173 -11.05 -2.11 11.20
C PHE A 173 -10.02 -3.00 10.48
N LEU A 174 -9.07 -3.60 11.21
CA LEU A 174 -8.15 -4.60 10.67
C LEU A 174 -8.92 -5.78 10.01
N LEU A 175 -9.98 -6.27 10.64
CA LEU A 175 -10.81 -7.35 10.09
C LEU A 175 -11.48 -6.93 8.79
N ILE A 176 -11.89 -5.66 8.70
CA ILE A 176 -12.48 -5.09 7.48
C ILE A 176 -11.44 -5.04 6.35
N VAL A 177 -10.21 -4.62 6.63
CA VAL A 177 -9.11 -4.60 5.63
C VAL A 177 -8.81 -6.01 5.13
N ILE A 178 -8.75 -7.00 6.00
CA ILE A 178 -8.56 -8.40 5.61
C ILE A 178 -9.71 -8.88 4.71
N GLY A 179 -10.96 -8.57 5.08
CA GLY A 179 -12.13 -8.85 4.24
C GLY A 179 -12.05 -8.17 2.88
N LEU A 180 -11.56 -6.92 2.83
CA LEU A 180 -11.38 -6.15 1.60
C LEU A 180 -10.35 -6.79 0.67
N MET A 181 -9.29 -7.41 1.19
CA MET A 181 -8.31 -8.14 0.36
C MET A 181 -8.98 -9.31 -0.37
N VAL A 182 -9.85 -10.06 0.32
CA VAL A 182 -10.60 -11.18 -0.27
C VAL A 182 -11.62 -10.67 -1.28
N ALA A 183 -12.35 -9.60 -0.95
CA ALA A 183 -13.33 -9.00 -1.83
C ALA A 183 -12.68 -8.49 -3.14
N LEU A 184 -11.56 -7.77 -3.03
CA LEU A 184 -10.80 -7.26 -4.17
C LEU A 184 -10.28 -8.39 -5.05
N TRP A 185 -9.71 -9.44 -4.46
CA TRP A 185 -9.26 -10.61 -5.21
C TRP A 185 -10.41 -11.28 -5.97
N LYS A 186 -11.56 -11.46 -5.32
CA LYS A 186 -12.74 -12.05 -5.93
C LYS A 186 -13.28 -11.17 -7.08
N ASP A 187 -13.30 -9.86 -6.90
CA ASP A 187 -13.78 -8.92 -7.90
C ASP A 187 -12.88 -8.93 -9.15
N LEU A 188 -11.56 -8.78 -8.97
CA LEU A 188 -10.59 -8.86 -10.07
C LEU A 188 -10.58 -10.22 -10.78
N SER A 189 -10.81 -11.31 -10.04
CA SER A 189 -10.87 -12.66 -10.62
C SER A 189 -12.11 -12.89 -11.49
N ASN A 190 -13.15 -12.07 -11.33
CA ASN A 190 -14.38 -12.10 -12.12
C ASN A 190 -14.46 -10.94 -13.12
N ASP A 191 -13.39 -10.17 -13.29
CA ASP A 191 -13.34 -9.09 -14.27
C ASP A 191 -13.42 -9.63 -15.71
N VAL A 192 -14.14 -8.92 -16.57
CA VAL A 192 -14.40 -9.33 -17.96
C VAL A 192 -13.10 -9.51 -18.74
N ILE A 193 -12.18 -8.55 -18.64
CA ILE A 193 -10.90 -8.60 -19.36
C ILE A 193 -10.05 -9.77 -18.84
N TYR A 194 -10.04 -9.99 -17.54
CA TYR A 194 -9.33 -11.13 -16.95
C TYR A 194 -9.89 -12.48 -17.40
N LEU A 195 -11.22 -12.65 -17.39
CA LEU A 195 -11.90 -13.88 -17.81
C LEU A 195 -11.71 -14.16 -19.31
N ASP A 196 -11.76 -13.13 -20.15
CA ASP A 196 -11.49 -13.24 -21.59
C ASP A 196 -10.04 -13.65 -21.85
N HIS A 197 -9.07 -13.02 -21.17
CA HIS A 197 -7.67 -13.44 -21.28
C HIS A 197 -7.45 -14.88 -20.81
N ARG A 198 -8.11 -15.29 -19.73
CA ARG A 198 -8.01 -16.65 -19.21
C ARG A 198 -8.58 -17.67 -20.21
N SER A 199 -9.77 -17.41 -20.76
CA SER A 199 -10.42 -18.31 -21.72
C SER A 199 -9.60 -18.44 -23.01
N GLN A 200 -9.03 -17.35 -23.52
CA GLN A 200 -8.13 -17.37 -24.67
C GLN A 200 -6.86 -18.17 -24.40
N ARG A 201 -6.24 -18.03 -23.21
CA ARG A 201 -5.06 -18.82 -22.83
C ARG A 201 -5.38 -20.31 -22.76
N GLU A 202 -6.53 -20.67 -22.20
CA GLU A 202 -6.99 -22.06 -22.14
C GLU A 202 -7.23 -22.60 -23.56
N PHE A 203 -7.92 -21.86 -24.42
CA PHE A 203 -8.15 -22.24 -25.82
C PHE A 203 -6.84 -22.45 -26.59
N ASN A 204 -5.90 -21.50 -26.50
CA ASN A 204 -4.61 -21.60 -27.17
C ASN A 204 -3.79 -22.81 -26.69
N SER A 205 -3.84 -23.12 -25.39
CA SER A 205 -3.16 -24.30 -24.85
C SER A 205 -3.75 -25.61 -25.39
N ARG A 206 -5.08 -25.70 -25.51
CA ARG A 206 -5.79 -26.86 -26.06
C ARG A 206 -5.47 -27.03 -27.54
N LEU A 207 -5.55 -25.95 -28.33
CA LEU A 207 -5.22 -25.97 -29.75
C LEU A 207 -3.76 -26.36 -30.00
N ALA A 208 -2.81 -25.85 -29.21
CA ALA A 208 -1.41 -26.23 -29.30
C ALA A 208 -1.19 -27.72 -29.01
N ARG A 209 -1.91 -28.27 -28.03
CA ARG A 209 -1.88 -29.70 -27.69
C ARG A 209 -2.43 -30.55 -28.83
N GLU A 210 -3.59 -30.22 -29.38
CA GLU A 210 -4.19 -30.96 -30.50
C GLU A 210 -3.31 -30.95 -31.74
N ARG A 211 -2.73 -29.80 -32.08
CA ARG A 211 -1.79 -29.68 -33.22
C ARG A 211 -0.58 -30.59 -33.05
N ARG A 212 0.00 -30.67 -31.85
CA ARG A 212 1.13 -31.58 -31.57
C ARG A 212 0.74 -33.04 -31.75
N ILE A 213 -0.41 -33.45 -31.20
CA ILE A 213 -0.91 -34.82 -31.32
C ILE A 213 -1.13 -35.19 -32.80
N HIS A 214 -1.81 -34.34 -33.57
CA HIS A 214 -2.03 -34.60 -35.00
C HIS A 214 -0.72 -34.65 -35.81
N GLN A 215 0.26 -33.81 -35.51
CA GLN A 215 1.58 -33.86 -36.14
C GLN A 215 2.32 -35.15 -35.82
N GLU A 216 2.30 -35.59 -34.56
CA GLU A 216 2.91 -36.86 -34.16
C GLU A 216 2.27 -38.06 -34.85
N HIS A 217 0.94 -38.07 -34.98
CA HIS A 217 0.21 -39.09 -35.74
C HIS A 217 0.64 -39.11 -37.21
N ARG A 218 0.66 -37.95 -37.89
CA ARG A 218 1.10 -37.84 -39.28
C ARG A 218 2.54 -38.33 -39.48
N LEU A 219 3.45 -37.92 -38.61
CA LEU A 219 4.85 -38.36 -38.66
C LEU A 219 4.99 -39.86 -38.37
N ALA A 220 4.15 -40.43 -37.51
CA ALA A 220 4.13 -41.87 -37.26
C ALA A 220 3.62 -42.64 -38.48
N GLU A 221 2.58 -42.15 -39.15
CA GLU A 221 2.04 -42.72 -40.40
C GLU A 221 3.07 -42.64 -41.53
N GLU A 222 3.70 -41.49 -41.74
CA GLU A 222 4.77 -41.31 -42.73
C GLU A 222 5.94 -42.27 -42.45
N ARG A 223 6.38 -42.40 -41.19
CA ARG A 223 7.41 -43.37 -40.80
C ARG A 223 7.00 -44.81 -41.07
N ARG A 224 5.73 -45.17 -40.82
CA ARG A 224 5.19 -46.51 -41.13
C ARG A 224 5.17 -46.76 -42.63
N ALA A 225 4.71 -45.80 -43.43
CA ALA A 225 4.69 -45.89 -44.90
C ALA A 225 6.10 -46.01 -45.50
N GLN A 226 7.05 -45.20 -45.03
CA GLN A 226 8.46 -45.29 -45.45
C GLN A 226 9.08 -46.65 -45.09
N ARG A 227 8.80 -47.19 -43.90
CA ARG A 227 9.24 -48.53 -43.50
C ARG A 227 8.66 -49.61 -44.41
N ALA A 228 7.36 -49.55 -44.71
CA ALA A 228 6.70 -50.49 -45.62
C ALA A 228 7.31 -50.44 -47.04
N GLN A 229 7.55 -49.25 -47.58
CA GLN A 229 8.21 -49.09 -48.89
C GLN A 229 9.63 -49.65 -48.91
N ARG A 230 10.43 -49.41 -47.86
CA ARG A 230 11.79 -49.98 -47.74
C ARG A 230 11.77 -51.51 -47.70
N LEU A 231 10.84 -52.10 -46.95
CA LEU A 231 10.66 -53.55 -46.88
C LEU A 231 10.25 -54.14 -48.24
N ALA A 232 9.31 -53.51 -48.94
CA ALA A 232 8.88 -53.93 -50.27
C ALA A 232 10.01 -53.88 -51.31
N LYS A 233 10.84 -52.82 -51.30
CA LYS A 233 12.05 -52.74 -52.15
C LYS A 233 13.06 -53.83 -51.82
N ARG A 234 13.27 -54.15 -50.53
CA ARG A 234 14.20 -55.21 -50.10
C ARG A 234 13.73 -56.59 -50.57
N ASN A 235 12.44 -56.90 -50.43
CA ASN A 235 11.87 -58.17 -50.89
C ASN A 235 11.90 -58.32 -52.42
N LYS A 236 11.78 -57.23 -53.19
CA LYS A 236 11.98 -57.26 -54.65
C LYS A 236 13.43 -57.47 -55.08
N ALA A 237 14.39 -57.05 -54.27
CA ALA A 237 15.83 -57.16 -54.58
C ALA A 237 16.44 -58.52 -54.22
N GLN A 238 15.75 -59.35 -53.42
CA GLN A 238 16.07 -60.76 -53.20
C GLN A 238 15.09 -61.62 -54.02
N PRO A 239 15.42 -62.03 -55.26
CA PRO A 239 14.62 -63.04 -55.93
C PRO A 239 14.76 -64.36 -55.15
N MET A 240 13.63 -65.03 -54.91
CA MET A 240 13.60 -66.35 -54.28
C MET A 240 14.56 -67.29 -55.04
N LYS A 241 15.49 -67.89 -54.31
CA LYS A 241 16.17 -69.11 -54.76
C LYS A 241 15.25 -70.30 -54.58
#